data_AF-A0A1Q7ZDC3-F1
#
_entry.id   AF-A0A1Q7ZDC3-F1
#
_cell.length_a   1.000
_cell.length_b   1.000
_cell.length_c   1.000
_cell.angle_alpha   90.00
_cell.angle_beta   90.00
_cell.angle_gamma   90.00
#
_symmetry.space_group_name_H-M   'P 1'
#
loop_
_entity.id
_entity.type
_entity.pdbx_description
1 polymer ?
#
loop_
_entity_poly.entity_id
_entity_poly.type
_entity_poly.pdbx_seq_one_letter_code
_entity_poly.pdbx_strand_id
1 'polypeptide(L)'
;MREVAARTEQRVAPVRYFRPPGALPELGFLAACTRCGACIDVCPVHAIIKAPPSAGLAAGTPHLEPAVQACVVCPDMPCARACPTGALVLPADGWASIAMGRLELDPGRCITFQGASCGVCARACPVGERALALDAAGHPVLKPEGCVGCGVCVTACVTIPSSLKLSLS
;
A
#
# COMPACT_ATOMS: atom_id res chain seq x y z
N MET A 1 -25.99 -6.01 5.22
CA MET A 1 -24.99 -7.01 4.79
C MET A 1 -23.54 -6.56 5.00
N ARG A 2 -23.12 -5.37 4.54
CA ARG A 2 -21.72 -4.88 4.71
C ARG A 2 -21.27 -4.79 6.18
N GLU A 3 -22.13 -4.38 7.08
CA GLU A 3 -21.82 -4.28 8.52
C GLU A 3 -21.56 -5.63 9.20
N VAL A 4 -22.26 -6.69 8.79
CA VAL A 4 -22.09 -8.04 9.36
C VAL A 4 -20.76 -8.64 8.90
N ALA A 5 -20.39 -8.46 7.63
CA ALA A 5 -19.10 -8.89 7.10
C ALA A 5 -17.93 -8.19 7.82
N ALA A 6 -18.02 -6.87 8.03
CA ALA A 6 -16.98 -6.09 8.71
C ALA A 6 -16.79 -6.51 10.19
N ARG A 7 -17.89 -6.79 10.92
CA ARG A 7 -17.83 -7.28 12.31
C ARG A 7 -17.24 -8.69 12.40
N THR A 8 -17.54 -9.55 11.44
CA THR A 8 -16.97 -10.91 11.37
C THR A 8 -15.47 -10.84 11.08
N GLU A 9 -15.04 -10.02 10.12
CA GLU A 9 -13.61 -9.82 9.83
C GLU A 9 -12.82 -9.32 11.03
N GLN A 10 -13.33 -8.34 11.78
CA GLN A 10 -12.65 -7.81 12.97
C GLN A 10 -12.45 -8.85 14.08
N ARG A 11 -13.34 -9.85 14.20
CA ARG A 11 -13.20 -10.94 15.17
C ARG A 11 -12.22 -12.01 14.70
N VAL A 12 -12.13 -12.22 13.39
CA VAL A 12 -11.38 -13.33 12.76
C VAL A 12 -9.93 -12.94 12.47
N ALA A 13 -9.66 -11.68 12.10
CA ALA A 13 -8.34 -11.14 11.82
C ALA A 13 -8.13 -9.79 12.54
N PRO A 14 -7.76 -9.80 13.83
CA PRO A 14 -7.63 -8.58 14.63
C PRO A 14 -6.40 -7.74 14.22
N VAL A 15 -5.34 -8.39 13.72
CA VAL A 15 -4.16 -7.71 13.18
C VAL A 15 -4.32 -7.59 11.67
N ARG A 16 -4.46 -6.37 11.17
CA ARG A 16 -4.52 -6.09 9.75
C ARG A 16 -3.13 -5.76 9.22
N TYR A 17 -2.85 -6.28 8.02
CA TYR A 17 -1.58 -6.09 7.32
C TYR A 17 -1.82 -5.37 6.00
N PHE A 18 -0.82 -4.62 5.52
CA PHE A 18 -0.87 -4.09 4.16
C PHE A 18 -0.75 -5.27 3.20
N ARG A 19 -1.77 -5.51 2.39
CA ARG A 19 -1.75 -6.61 1.42
C ARG A 19 -1.04 -6.19 0.13
N PRO A 20 -0.41 -7.14 -0.59
CA PRO A 20 0.13 -6.86 -1.92
C PRO A 20 -0.97 -6.33 -2.87
N PRO A 21 -0.58 -5.65 -3.97
CA PRO A 21 -1.56 -5.10 -4.90
C PRO A 21 -2.41 -6.21 -5.51
N GLY A 22 -3.71 -5.93 -5.63
CA GLY A 22 -4.69 -6.86 -6.20
C GLY A 22 -5.30 -7.81 -5.18
N ALA A 23 -4.97 -7.72 -3.89
CA ALA A 23 -5.54 -8.60 -2.89
C ALA A 23 -7.07 -8.50 -2.84
N LEU A 24 -7.71 -9.66 -2.76
CA LEU A 24 -9.12 -9.77 -2.40
C LEU A 24 -9.38 -9.11 -1.02
N PRO A 25 -10.64 -8.79 -0.69
CA PRO A 25 -11.02 -8.42 0.67
C PRO A 25 -10.51 -9.46 1.68
N GLU A 26 -10.13 -9.02 2.87
CA GLU A 26 -9.29 -9.79 3.81
C GLU A 26 -9.75 -11.23 4.00
N LEU A 27 -11.04 -11.47 4.22
CA LEU A 27 -11.55 -12.83 4.41
C LEU A 27 -11.41 -13.70 3.15
N GLY A 28 -11.71 -13.13 1.98
CA GLY A 28 -11.54 -13.81 0.69
C GLY A 28 -10.07 -14.08 0.37
N PHE A 29 -9.20 -13.13 0.68
CA PHE A 29 -7.75 -13.28 0.53
C PHE A 29 -7.22 -14.42 1.42
N LEU A 30 -7.58 -14.43 2.71
CA LEU A 30 -7.15 -15.47 3.65
C LEU A 30 -7.64 -16.87 3.24
N ALA A 31 -8.84 -16.96 2.66
CA ALA A 31 -9.40 -18.21 2.16
C ALA A 31 -8.72 -18.70 0.86
N ALA A 32 -8.42 -17.79 -0.06
CA ALA A 32 -7.84 -18.12 -1.36
C ALA A 32 -6.31 -18.30 -1.32
N CYS A 33 -5.62 -17.66 -0.37
CA CYS A 33 -4.17 -17.68 -0.31
C CYS A 33 -3.62 -19.02 0.22
N THR A 34 -2.90 -19.74 -0.63
CA THR A 34 -2.25 -21.02 -0.29
C THR A 34 -0.90 -20.85 0.39
N ARG A 35 -0.41 -19.62 0.60
CA ARG A 35 0.90 -19.32 1.20
C ARG A 35 2.08 -19.88 0.40
N CYS A 36 1.90 -20.08 -0.92
CA CYS A 36 2.90 -20.67 -1.80
C CYS A 36 4.17 -19.83 -1.99
N GLY A 37 4.10 -18.51 -1.79
CA GLY A 37 5.25 -17.61 -1.94
C GLY A 37 5.50 -17.08 -3.35
N ALA A 38 4.76 -17.52 -4.38
CA ALA A 38 5.01 -17.11 -5.76
C ALA A 38 5.04 -15.58 -5.98
N CYS A 39 4.18 -14.83 -5.29
CA CYS A 39 4.17 -13.36 -5.36
C CYS A 39 5.40 -12.70 -4.70
N ILE A 40 6.01 -13.36 -3.71
CA ILE A 40 7.22 -12.90 -3.02
C ILE A 40 8.41 -13.05 -3.96
N ASP A 41 8.56 -14.23 -4.56
CA ASP A 41 9.71 -14.57 -5.41
C ASP A 41 9.82 -13.66 -6.65
N VAL A 42 8.68 -13.21 -7.19
CA VAL A 42 8.64 -12.33 -8.38
C VAL A 42 8.66 -10.84 -8.05
N CYS A 43 8.70 -10.45 -6.77
CA CYS A 43 8.72 -9.03 -6.39
C CYS A 43 10.13 -8.45 -6.60
N PRO A 44 10.36 -7.58 -7.60
CA PRO A 44 11.72 -7.15 -7.97
C PRO A 44 12.40 -6.33 -6.87
N VAL A 45 11.61 -5.71 -5.99
CA VAL A 45 12.09 -4.87 -4.89
C VAL A 45 11.96 -5.55 -3.53
N HIS A 46 11.59 -6.83 -3.47
CA HIS A 46 11.44 -7.60 -2.22
C HIS A 46 10.55 -6.91 -1.17
N ALA A 47 9.53 -6.18 -1.60
CA ALA A 47 8.60 -5.47 -0.71
C ALA A 47 7.61 -6.42 -0.02
N ILE A 48 7.38 -7.60 -0.60
CA ILE A 48 6.42 -8.58 -0.09
C ILE A 48 7.14 -9.56 0.82
N ILE A 49 6.69 -9.67 2.06
CA ILE A 49 7.22 -10.56 3.08
C ILE A 49 6.12 -11.44 3.69
N LYS A 50 6.51 -12.53 4.35
CA LYS A 50 5.56 -13.44 5.02
C LYS A 50 5.14 -12.85 6.35
N ALA A 51 3.83 -12.85 6.62
CA ALA A 51 3.31 -12.51 7.94
C ALA A 51 3.84 -13.52 8.99
N PRO A 52 4.18 -13.05 10.19
CA PRO A 52 4.84 -13.87 11.20
C PRO A 52 3.92 -15.00 11.71
N PRO A 53 4.46 -16.05 12.35
CA PRO A 53 3.65 -17.11 12.95
C PRO A 53 2.64 -16.60 13.99
N SER A 54 2.91 -15.47 14.63
CA SER A 54 2.02 -14.81 15.58
C SER A 54 0.81 -14.12 14.94
N ALA A 55 0.74 -14.05 13.61
CA ALA A 55 -0.33 -13.37 12.86
C ALA A 55 -1.66 -14.14 12.81
N GLY A 56 -1.81 -15.25 13.57
CA GLY A 56 -3.02 -16.06 13.59
C GLY A 56 -3.36 -16.62 12.20
N LEU A 57 -4.58 -16.40 11.72
CA LEU A 57 -5.02 -16.88 10.39
C LEU A 57 -4.21 -16.28 9.23
N ALA A 58 -3.65 -15.09 9.43
CA ALA A 58 -2.78 -14.45 8.45
C ALA A 58 -1.36 -15.03 8.44
N ALA A 59 -0.98 -15.91 9.37
CA ALA A 59 0.38 -16.47 9.42
C ALA A 59 0.80 -17.09 8.07
N GLY A 60 2.01 -16.72 7.62
CA GLY A 60 2.59 -17.17 6.35
C GLY A 60 1.97 -16.55 5.09
N THR A 61 0.92 -15.74 5.20
CA THR A 61 0.35 -15.01 4.06
C THR A 61 1.25 -13.82 3.67
N PRO A 62 1.27 -13.41 2.39
CA PRO A 62 2.09 -12.27 1.97
C PRO A 62 1.51 -10.95 2.48
N HIS A 63 2.39 -10.05 2.87
CA HIS A 63 2.08 -8.68 3.27
C HIS A 63 3.23 -7.72 2.94
N LEU A 64 2.98 -6.43 3.11
CA LEU A 64 3.92 -5.34 2.93
C LEU A 64 4.19 -4.65 4.26
N GLU A 65 5.38 -4.08 4.39
CA GLU A 65 5.72 -3.07 5.40
C GLU A 65 6.15 -1.79 4.68
N PRO A 66 5.20 -0.94 4.24
CA PRO A 66 5.51 0.17 3.32
C PRO A 66 6.46 1.22 3.89
N ALA A 67 6.63 1.28 5.21
CA ALA A 67 7.60 2.13 5.87
C ALA A 67 9.04 1.59 5.84
N VAL A 68 9.22 0.28 5.61
CA VAL A 68 10.53 -0.38 5.51
C VAL A 68 10.91 -0.54 4.04
N GLN A 69 10.03 -1.16 3.25
CA GLN A 69 10.23 -1.33 1.81
C GLN A 69 8.91 -1.15 1.08
N ALA A 70 8.78 -0.02 0.37
CA ALA A 70 7.58 0.34 -0.35
C ALA A 70 7.41 -0.50 -1.63
N CYS A 71 6.14 -0.74 -2.01
CA CYS A 71 5.83 -1.25 -3.34
C CYS A 71 6.15 -0.17 -4.38
N VAL A 72 6.90 -0.50 -5.43
CA VAL A 72 7.29 0.48 -6.48
C VAL A 72 6.29 0.58 -7.63
N VAL A 73 5.08 0.01 -7.49
CA VAL A 73 4.00 0.12 -8.47
C VAL A 73 4.46 -0.37 -9.86
N CYS A 74 4.96 -1.61 -9.90
CA CYS A 74 5.45 -2.22 -11.14
C CYS A 74 4.35 -2.17 -12.23
N PRO A 75 4.63 -1.71 -13.46
CA PRO A 75 3.63 -1.59 -14.52
C PRO A 75 2.89 -2.91 -14.76
N ASP A 76 3.63 -4.01 -14.68
CA ASP A 76 3.12 -5.33 -14.96
C ASP A 76 2.53 -6.09 -13.76
N MET A 77 2.56 -5.54 -12.54
CA MET A 77 2.07 -6.23 -11.34
C MET A 77 2.45 -7.74 -11.28
N PRO A 78 3.75 -8.10 -11.37
CA PRO A 78 4.17 -9.50 -11.48
C PRO A 78 3.67 -10.35 -10.31
N CYS A 79 3.59 -9.77 -9.11
CA CYS A 79 3.01 -10.41 -7.93
C CYS A 79 1.56 -10.88 -8.09
N ALA A 80 0.70 -10.09 -8.76
CA ALA A 80 -0.68 -10.47 -9.03
C ALA A 80 -0.76 -11.52 -10.16
N ARG A 81 0.03 -11.36 -11.24
CA ARG A 81 0.09 -12.35 -12.32
C ARG A 81 0.57 -13.72 -11.86
N ALA A 82 1.51 -13.75 -10.92
CA ALA A 82 2.08 -15.00 -10.40
C ALA A 82 1.16 -15.71 -9.40
N CYS A 83 0.04 -15.12 -8.98
CA CYS A 83 -0.86 -15.73 -8.01
C CYS A 83 -1.72 -16.82 -8.65
N PRO A 84 -1.51 -18.11 -8.33
CA PRO A 84 -2.22 -19.20 -9.01
C PRO A 84 -3.68 -19.36 -8.56
N THR A 85 -4.04 -18.81 -7.39
CA THR A 85 -5.37 -18.99 -6.79
C THR A 85 -6.30 -17.80 -6.95
N GLY A 86 -5.81 -16.70 -7.51
CA GLY A 86 -6.57 -15.44 -7.57
C GLY A 86 -6.74 -14.75 -6.22
N ALA A 87 -5.94 -15.10 -5.20
CA ALA A 87 -5.88 -14.32 -3.96
C ALA A 87 -5.38 -12.89 -4.21
N LEU A 88 -4.48 -12.73 -5.17
CA LEU A 88 -4.13 -11.45 -5.79
C LEU A 88 -4.66 -11.46 -7.23
N VAL A 89 -5.45 -10.47 -7.58
CA VAL A 89 -6.09 -10.31 -8.89
C VAL A 89 -5.45 -9.14 -9.62
N LEU A 90 -5.15 -9.33 -10.90
CA LEU A 90 -4.79 -8.23 -11.79
C LEU A 90 -6.08 -7.59 -12.34
N PRO A 91 -6.43 -6.35 -11.96
CA PRO A 91 -7.61 -5.68 -12.50
C PRO A 91 -7.42 -5.37 -13.98
N ALA A 92 -8.52 -5.34 -14.73
CA ALA A 92 -8.51 -5.03 -16.16
C ALA A 92 -8.04 -3.59 -16.46
N ASP A 93 -8.33 -2.66 -15.55
CA ASP A 93 -7.89 -1.26 -15.56
C ASP A 93 -6.54 -1.05 -14.83
N GLY A 94 -5.85 -2.15 -14.52
CA GLY A 94 -4.53 -2.13 -13.91
C GLY A 94 -4.54 -1.48 -12.53
N TRP A 95 -3.68 -0.48 -12.35
CA TRP A 95 -3.50 0.20 -11.06
C TRP A 95 -4.65 1.13 -10.67
N ALA A 96 -5.56 1.47 -11.58
CA ALA A 96 -6.66 2.40 -11.31
C ALA A 96 -7.65 1.86 -10.25
N SER A 97 -7.81 0.54 -10.17
CA SER A 97 -8.66 -0.11 -9.15
C SER A 97 -7.90 -0.60 -7.92
N ILE A 98 -6.61 -0.27 -7.77
CA ILE A 98 -5.79 -0.74 -6.65
C ILE A 98 -5.74 0.30 -5.54
N ALA A 99 -6.13 -0.11 -4.33
CA ALA A 99 -5.93 0.66 -3.11
C ALA A 99 -5.37 -0.25 -2.01
N MET A 100 -4.09 -0.11 -1.68
CA MET A 100 -3.42 -0.89 -0.62
C MET A 100 -3.51 -0.20 0.76
N GLY A 101 -3.72 1.11 0.78
CA GLY A 101 -3.76 1.91 1.98
C GLY A 101 -4.14 3.36 1.70
N ARG A 102 -4.47 4.10 2.75
CA ARG A 102 -4.79 5.53 2.72
C ARG A 102 -3.57 6.34 3.13
N LEU A 103 -3.29 7.40 2.38
CA LEU A 103 -2.20 8.32 2.65
C LEU A 103 -2.76 9.61 3.27
N GLU A 104 -2.11 10.07 4.34
CA GLU A 104 -2.40 11.34 5.02
C GLU A 104 -1.13 12.18 5.08
N LEU A 105 -1.28 13.49 4.95
CA LEU A 105 -0.21 14.48 5.10
C LEU A 105 -0.41 15.20 6.43
N ASP A 106 0.67 15.35 7.19
CA ASP A 106 0.75 16.21 8.37
C ASP A 106 1.44 17.54 7.98
N PRO A 107 0.68 18.64 7.81
CA PRO A 107 1.25 19.94 7.44
C PRO A 107 2.20 20.49 8.52
N GLY A 108 2.01 20.11 9.80
CA GLY A 108 2.86 20.57 10.90
C GLY A 108 4.28 20.03 10.82
N ARG A 109 4.49 18.87 10.18
CA ARG A 109 5.82 18.26 9.99
C ARG A 109 6.45 18.63 8.65
N CYS A 110 5.64 18.89 7.63
CA CYS A 110 6.14 19.06 6.30
C CYS A 110 6.86 20.40 6.13
N ILE A 111 8.14 20.33 5.80
CA ILE A 111 9.04 21.49 5.72
C ILE A 111 8.62 22.54 4.66
N THR A 112 7.77 22.17 3.70
CA THR A 112 7.20 23.12 2.75
C THR A 112 6.31 24.16 3.43
N PHE A 113 5.55 23.76 4.46
CA PHE A 113 4.75 24.69 5.26
C PHE A 113 5.59 25.46 6.28
N GLN A 114 6.88 25.16 6.38
CA GLN A 114 7.86 25.87 7.23
C GLN A 114 8.77 26.79 6.40
N GLY A 115 8.45 26.99 5.11
CA GLY A 115 9.18 27.90 4.21
C GLY A 115 10.36 27.28 3.45
N ALA A 116 10.63 25.98 3.62
CA ALA A 116 11.68 25.30 2.86
C ALA A 116 11.15 24.75 1.53
N SER A 117 11.93 24.85 0.46
CA SER A 117 11.57 24.20 -0.81
C SER A 117 11.78 22.69 -0.73
N CYS A 118 10.73 21.91 -0.96
CA CYS A 118 10.78 20.45 -1.03
C CYS A 118 9.69 19.92 -1.97
N GLY A 119 9.93 18.76 -2.57
CA GLY A 119 8.98 18.11 -3.47
C GLY A 119 9.31 16.64 -3.72
N VAL A 120 10.13 16.04 -2.85
CA VAL A 120 10.65 14.68 -3.05
C VAL A 120 9.53 13.65 -3.06
N CYS A 121 8.48 13.85 -2.25
CA CYS A 121 7.34 12.94 -2.19
C CYS A 121 6.56 12.90 -3.52
N ALA A 122 6.33 14.05 -4.15
CA ALA A 122 5.66 14.16 -5.44
C ALA A 122 6.53 13.59 -6.56
N ARG A 123 7.82 13.95 -6.61
CA ARG A 123 8.76 13.45 -7.64
C ARG A 123 9.01 11.95 -7.56
N ALA A 124 9.04 11.39 -6.35
CA ALA A 124 9.23 9.96 -6.13
C ALA A 124 7.95 9.15 -6.35
N CYS A 125 6.77 9.79 -6.42
CA CYS A 125 5.50 9.08 -6.54
C CYS A 125 5.43 8.34 -7.89
N PRO A 126 5.35 6.99 -7.90
CA PRO A 126 5.32 6.24 -9.14
C PRO A 126 4.00 6.39 -9.91
N VAL A 127 2.94 6.88 -9.26
CA VAL A 127 1.65 7.20 -9.91
C VAL A 127 1.66 8.63 -10.50
N GLY A 128 2.62 9.45 -10.09
CA GLY A 128 2.78 10.83 -10.51
C GLY A 128 1.67 11.76 -9.99
N GLU A 129 1.43 12.84 -10.72
CA GLU A 129 0.51 13.92 -10.34
C GLU A 129 -0.95 13.49 -10.20
N ARG A 130 -1.32 12.29 -10.65
CA ARG A 130 -2.65 11.72 -10.40
C ARG A 130 -2.88 11.38 -8.94
N ALA A 131 -1.81 11.10 -8.19
CA ALA A 131 -1.88 10.75 -6.77
C ALA A 131 -1.29 11.83 -5.85
N LEU A 132 -0.20 12.47 -6.26
CA LEU A 132 0.52 13.42 -5.44
C LEU A 132 1.18 14.48 -6.32
N ALA A 133 0.79 15.73 -6.13
CA ALA A 133 1.32 16.88 -6.86
C ALA A 133 1.84 17.96 -5.89
N LEU A 134 2.41 19.03 -6.42
CA LEU A 134 2.69 20.26 -5.67
C LEU A 134 1.70 21.35 -6.12
N ASP A 135 1.21 22.16 -5.18
CA ASP A 135 0.45 23.36 -5.51
C ASP A 135 1.36 24.50 -6.01
N ALA A 136 0.76 25.65 -6.34
CA ALA A 136 1.51 26.83 -6.79
C ALA A 136 2.47 27.40 -5.74
N ALA A 137 2.25 27.12 -4.46
CA ALA A 137 3.14 27.51 -3.36
C ALA A 137 4.22 26.45 -3.07
N GLY A 138 4.20 25.32 -3.80
CA GLY A 138 5.13 24.22 -3.61
C GLY A 138 4.76 23.26 -2.49
N HIS A 139 3.55 23.32 -1.94
CA HIS A 139 3.08 22.38 -0.93
C HIS A 139 2.55 21.09 -1.56
N PRO A 140 2.78 19.92 -0.96
CA PRO A 140 2.24 18.67 -1.45
C PRO A 140 0.71 18.63 -1.34
N VAL A 141 0.06 18.25 -2.43
CA VAL A 141 -1.39 18.03 -2.52
C VAL A 141 -1.65 16.56 -2.84
N LEU A 142 -2.29 15.87 -1.91
CA LEU A 142 -2.74 14.49 -2.09
C LEU A 142 -4.01 14.46 -2.94
N LYS A 143 -4.08 13.52 -3.88
CA LYS A 143 -5.27 13.18 -4.68
C LYS A 143 -5.63 11.72 -4.37
N PRO A 144 -6.48 11.48 -3.35
CA PRO A 144 -6.77 10.13 -2.86
C PRO A 144 -7.24 9.15 -3.94
N GLU A 145 -7.94 9.64 -4.95
CA GLU A 145 -8.53 8.87 -6.04
C GLU A 145 -7.46 8.24 -6.95
N GLY A 146 -6.29 8.86 -7.07
CA GLY A 146 -5.15 8.27 -7.78
C GLY A 146 -4.16 7.56 -6.86
N CYS A 147 -4.27 7.71 -5.54
CA CYS A 147 -3.31 7.14 -4.61
C CYS A 147 -3.56 5.64 -4.39
N VAL A 148 -2.60 4.81 -4.82
CA VAL A 148 -2.70 3.34 -4.64
C VAL A 148 -2.21 2.86 -3.27
N GLY A 149 -1.75 3.76 -2.40
CA GLY A 149 -1.27 3.42 -1.05
C GLY A 149 0.05 2.66 -1.00
N CYS A 150 0.98 2.91 -1.94
CA CYS A 150 2.23 2.15 -2.07
C CYS A 150 3.32 2.46 -1.03
N GLY A 151 3.29 3.65 -0.43
CA GLY A 151 4.24 4.08 0.60
C GLY A 151 5.55 4.69 0.10
N VAL A 152 5.82 4.75 -1.22
CA VAL A 152 7.08 5.33 -1.75
C VAL A 152 7.33 6.76 -1.27
N CYS A 153 6.26 7.56 -1.19
CA CYS A 153 6.34 8.94 -0.71
C CYS A 153 6.64 9.02 0.80
N VAL A 154 6.24 8.01 1.59
CA VAL A 154 6.53 7.92 3.03
C VAL A 154 8.02 7.65 3.24
N THR A 155 8.60 6.69 2.51
CA THR A 155 10.03 6.35 2.57
C THR A 155 10.92 7.43 1.98
N ALA A 156 10.44 8.18 0.99
CA ALA A 156 11.19 9.28 0.37
C ALA A 156 11.18 10.58 1.18
N CYS A 157 10.27 10.72 2.16
CA CYS A 157 10.15 11.94 2.95
C CYS A 157 11.41 12.20 3.78
N VAL A 158 11.89 13.44 3.76
CA VAL A 158 13.13 13.85 4.46
C VAL A 158 12.94 14.13 5.95
N THR A 159 11.70 14.13 6.46
CA THR A 159 11.42 14.43 7.87
C THR A 159 11.39 13.16 8.70
N ILE A 160 11.78 13.28 9.98
CA ILE A 160 11.74 12.18 10.95
C ILE A 160 10.92 12.65 12.17
N PRO A 161 9.75 12.06 12.45
CA PRO A 161 9.02 11.10 11.63
C PRO A 161 8.58 11.68 10.27
N SER A 162 8.26 10.79 9.32
CA SER A 162 7.75 11.20 8.00
C SER A 162 6.52 12.11 8.16
N SER A 163 6.44 13.12 7.29
CA SER A 163 5.28 14.02 7.19
C SER A 163 4.09 13.34 6.50
N LEU A 164 4.32 12.18 5.90
CA LEU A 164 3.31 11.37 5.25
C LEU A 164 3.08 10.11 6.06
N LYS A 165 1.83 9.82 6.36
CA LYS A 165 1.42 8.65 7.11
C LYS A 165 0.57 7.75 6.24
N LEU A 166 0.93 6.47 6.19
CA LEU A 166 0.11 5.46 5.56
C LEU A 166 -0.71 4.72 6.62
N SER A 167 -1.99 4.54 6.38
CA SER A 167 -2.91 3.76 7.19
C SER A 167 -3.61 2.71 6.33
N LEU A 168 -4.11 1.64 6.96
CA LEU A 168 -4.90 0.63 6.26
C LEU A 168 -6.27 1.21 5.91
N SER A 169 -6.69 1.00 4.66
CA SER A 169 -7.98 1.44 4.13
C SER A 169 -9.15 0.58 4.62
#